data_AF-A0A7J3MJJ7-F1
#
_entry.id   AF-A0A7J3MJJ7-F1
#
_cell.length_a   1.000
_cell.length_b   1.000
_cell.length_c   1.000
_cell.angle_alpha   90.00
_cell.angle_beta   90.00
_cell.angle_gamma   90.00
#
_symmetry.space_group_name_H-M   'P 1'
#
loop_
_entity.id
_entity.type
_entity.pdbx_description
1 polymer ?
#
loop_
_entity_poly.entity_id
_entity_poly.type
_entity_poly.pdbx_seq_one_letter_code
_entity_poly.pdbx_strand_id
1 'polypeptide(L)'
;MGFSMNCSRTRWLSVGCSSDFCGKAIDMHAKKTLEDIVKYLEEYFGVKTLNDIGLRINVSGCPHDCGASLVSDIGLIGKQIKVNDRLIQVYDIYVGGSVGGNHHLGHALKKMFQLKN
;
A
#
# COMPACT_ATOMS: atom_id res chain seq x y z
N MET A 1 -1.65 -0.58 -25.27
CA MET A 1 -1.89 -1.42 -24.07
C MET A 1 -1.57 -0.71 -22.74
N GLY A 2 -1.24 0.59 -22.69
CA GLY A 2 -1.17 1.35 -21.41
C GLY A 2 0.01 1.01 -20.46
N PHE A 3 0.77 -0.05 -20.72
CA PHE A 3 1.97 -0.40 -19.95
C PHE A 3 3.17 0.41 -20.46
N SER A 4 3.62 1.40 -19.67
CA SER A 4 4.82 2.18 -19.96
C SER A 4 6.06 1.51 -19.38
N MET A 5 7.09 1.32 -20.20
CA MET A 5 8.44 0.95 -19.73
C MET A 5 9.16 2.13 -19.07
N ASN A 6 8.71 3.37 -19.34
CA ASN A 6 9.24 4.60 -18.76
C ASN A 6 8.40 5.02 -17.53
N CYS A 7 8.35 4.18 -16.50
CA CYS A 7 7.74 4.53 -15.21
C CYS A 7 8.68 4.24 -14.04
N SER A 8 8.32 4.66 -12.83
CA SER A 8 9.16 4.43 -11.67
C SER A 8 9.29 2.95 -11.34
N ARG A 9 10.44 2.56 -10.80
CA ARG A 9 10.68 1.22 -10.26
C ARG A 9 9.71 0.92 -9.12
N THR A 10 9.33 1.94 -8.34
CA THR A 10 8.29 1.84 -7.31
C THR A 10 6.97 1.35 -7.89
N ARG A 11 6.53 1.84 -9.06
CA ARG A 11 5.31 1.35 -9.73
C ARG A 11 5.38 -0.14 -10.07
N TRP A 12 6.55 -0.62 -10.49
CA TRP A 12 6.77 -2.04 -10.82
C TRP A 12 6.85 -2.96 -9.60
N LEU A 13 7.43 -2.47 -8.51
CA LEU A 13 7.66 -3.30 -7.32
C LEU A 13 6.48 -3.34 -6.36
N SER A 14 5.55 -2.40 -6.49
CA SER A 14 4.45 -2.22 -5.56
C SER A 14 3.29 -3.19 -5.83
N VAL A 15 2.65 -3.68 -4.77
CA VAL A 15 1.60 -4.70 -4.85
C VAL A 15 0.31 -4.22 -4.18
N GLY A 16 -0.80 -4.29 -4.90
CA GLY A 16 -2.14 -4.05 -4.35
C GLY A 16 -2.97 -5.32 -4.38
N CYS A 17 -3.56 -5.71 -3.25
CA CYS A 17 -4.43 -6.89 -3.23
C CYS A 17 -5.72 -6.65 -4.04
N SER A 18 -6.43 -7.73 -4.40
CA SER A 18 -7.69 -7.66 -5.15
C SER A 18 -8.89 -7.26 -4.28
N SER A 19 -8.74 -6.22 -3.45
CA SER A 19 -9.81 -5.71 -2.57
C SER A 19 -11.06 -5.30 -3.35
N ASP A 20 -10.91 -4.95 -4.63
CA ASP A 20 -11.99 -4.55 -5.52
C ASP A 20 -13.06 -5.65 -5.73
N PHE A 21 -12.68 -6.92 -5.55
CA PHE A 21 -13.57 -8.06 -5.79
C PHE A 21 -13.62 -9.04 -4.61
N CYS A 22 -12.91 -8.73 -3.52
CA CYS A 22 -12.76 -9.64 -2.40
C CYS A 22 -13.87 -9.42 -1.37
N GLY A 23 -14.66 -10.46 -1.06
CA GLY A 23 -15.72 -10.39 -0.04
C GLY A 23 -15.24 -10.18 1.40
N LYS A 24 -13.93 -10.06 1.64
CA LYS A 24 -13.35 -9.70 2.95
C LYS A 24 -13.02 -8.22 3.07
N ALA A 25 -12.92 -7.49 1.94
CA ALA A 25 -12.79 -6.05 1.93
C ALA A 25 -14.21 -5.45 1.82
N ILE A 26 -14.54 -4.49 2.68
CA ILE A 26 -15.84 -3.80 2.63
C ILE A 26 -15.75 -2.53 1.80
N ASP A 27 -14.66 -1.78 1.94
CA ASP A 27 -14.43 -0.55 1.18
C ASP A 27 -13.26 -0.77 0.20
N MET A 28 -13.51 -0.53 -1.09
CA MET A 28 -12.54 -0.72 -2.16
C MET A 28 -11.54 0.44 -2.09
N HIS A 29 -10.23 0.20 -2.15
CA HIS A 29 -9.48 0.36 -3.39
C HIS A 29 -7.98 0.11 -3.15
N ALA A 30 -7.54 -1.03 -2.60
CA ALA A 30 -6.11 -1.27 -2.36
C ALA A 30 -5.24 -0.98 -3.60
N LYS A 31 -5.71 -1.37 -4.79
CA LYS A 31 -5.06 -1.05 -6.07
C LYS A 31 -5.11 0.43 -6.43
N LYS A 32 -6.26 1.08 -6.30
CA LYS A 32 -6.40 2.51 -6.65
C LYS A 32 -5.73 3.43 -5.61
N THR A 33 -5.83 3.14 -4.32
CA THR A 33 -5.02 3.76 -3.25
C THR A 33 -3.53 3.62 -3.55
N LEU A 34 -3.07 2.43 -3.95
CA LEU A 34 -1.68 2.25 -4.34
C LEU A 34 -1.33 3.09 -5.57
N GLU A 35 -2.19 3.10 -6.59
CA GLU A 35 -2.00 3.90 -7.80
C GLU A 35 -1.89 5.40 -7.47
N ASP A 36 -2.76 5.91 -6.60
CA ASP A 36 -2.80 7.31 -6.17
C ASP A 36 -1.53 7.67 -5.39
N ILE A 37 -1.09 6.79 -4.47
CA ILE A 37 0.18 6.97 -3.73
C ILE A 37 1.37 7.01 -4.70
N VAL A 38 1.45 6.06 -5.64
CA VAL A 38 2.56 5.98 -6.59
C VAL A 38 2.57 7.21 -7.51
N LYS A 39 1.41 7.64 -8.01
CA LYS A 39 1.29 8.86 -8.83
C LYS A 39 1.75 10.09 -8.05
N TYR A 40 1.28 10.25 -6.82
CA TYR A 40 1.69 11.35 -5.95
C TYR A 40 3.21 11.37 -5.73
N LEU A 41 3.83 10.22 -5.47
CA LEU A 41 5.28 10.12 -5.29
C LEU A 41 6.05 10.40 -6.58
N GLU A 42 5.56 9.91 -7.72
CA GLU A 42 6.15 10.16 -9.04
C GLU A 42 6.13 11.66 -9.38
N GLU A 43 5.03 12.35 -9.07
CA GLU A 43 4.89 13.81 -9.26
C GLU A 43 5.77 14.61 -8.28
N TYR A 44 5.84 14.19 -7.01
CA TYR A 44 6.53 14.95 -5.97
C TYR A 44 8.06 14.75 -5.98
N PHE A 45 8.54 13.52 -6.16
CA PHE A 45 9.97 13.18 -6.11
C PHE A 45 10.61 12.96 -7.48
N GLY A 46 9.81 12.76 -8.52
CA GLY A 46 10.25 12.42 -9.86
C GLY A 46 10.64 10.95 -10.03
N VAL A 47 10.49 10.46 -11.27
CA VAL A 47 10.74 9.06 -11.65
C VAL A 47 12.19 8.63 -11.38
N LYS A 48 13.17 9.50 -11.63
CA LYS A 48 14.60 9.18 -11.44
C LYS A 48 14.92 8.85 -9.98
N THR A 49 14.46 9.68 -9.05
CA THR A 49 14.68 9.50 -7.61
C THR A 49 14.06 8.20 -7.11
N LEU A 50 12.83 7.89 -7.54
CA LEU A 50 12.16 6.65 -7.18
C LEU A 50 12.83 5.41 -7.77
N ASN A 51 13.46 5.53 -8.94
CA ASN A 51 14.27 4.45 -9.53
C ASN A 51 15.53 4.16 -8.70
N ASP A 52 16.22 5.21 -8.28
CA ASP A 52 17.47 5.11 -7.51
C ASP A 52 17.22 4.49 -6.13
N ILE A 53 16.11 4.85 -5.46
CA ILE A 53 15.74 4.32 -4.13
C ILE A 53 15.16 2.89 -4.24
N GLY A 54 14.32 2.62 -5.24
CA GLY A 54 13.66 1.32 -5.42
C GLY A 54 12.63 0.99 -4.32
N LEU A 55 11.91 2.01 -3.84
CA LEU A 55 10.92 1.89 -2.77
C LEU A 55 9.79 0.91 -3.13
N ARG A 56 9.45 -0.02 -2.23
CA ARG A 56 8.34 -0.98 -2.36
C ARG A 56 7.17 -0.55 -1.48
N ILE A 57 5.99 -0.40 -2.09
CA ILE A 57 4.77 -0.01 -1.38
C ILE A 57 3.72 -1.09 -1.61
N ASN A 58 3.23 -1.70 -0.55
CA ASN A 58 2.22 -2.76 -0.66
C ASN A 58 0.97 -2.41 0.14
N VAL A 59 -0.19 -2.58 -0.49
CA VAL A 59 -1.49 -2.24 0.09
C VAL A 59 -2.38 -3.47 0.13
N SER A 60 -2.84 -3.79 1.34
CA SER A 60 -3.80 -4.84 1.65
C SER A 60 -5.10 -4.20 2.15
N GLY A 61 -6.24 -4.61 1.60
CA GLY A 61 -7.56 -4.06 1.99
C GLY A 61 -8.12 -4.62 3.30
N CYS A 62 -7.56 -5.71 3.83
CA CYS A 62 -8.02 -6.35 5.06
C CYS A 62 -6.87 -6.96 5.88
N PRO A 63 -7.10 -7.39 7.14
CA PRO A 63 -6.06 -7.93 8.01
C PRO A 63 -5.46 -9.26 7.57
N HIS A 64 -5.99 -9.92 6.53
CA HIS A 64 -5.41 -11.14 5.99
C HIS A 64 -4.10 -10.89 5.24
N ASP A 65 -3.84 -9.64 4.87
CA ASP A 65 -2.59 -9.19 4.26
C ASP A 65 -2.16 -9.94 2.97
N CYS A 66 -3.11 -10.28 2.08
CA CYS A 66 -2.78 -10.94 0.81
C CYS A 66 -1.81 -10.12 -0.08
N GLY A 67 -1.72 -8.81 0.13
CA GLY A 67 -0.81 -7.91 -0.58
C GLY A 67 0.62 -7.93 -0.02
N ALA A 68 0.90 -8.71 1.03
CA ALA A 68 2.20 -8.80 1.68
C ALA A 68 2.73 -7.43 2.10
N SER A 69 1.90 -6.64 2.80
CA SER A 69 2.23 -5.30 3.27
C SER A 69 3.27 -5.29 4.39
N LEU A 70 3.39 -6.35 5.18
CA LEU A 70 4.41 -6.39 6.25
C LEU A 70 5.85 -6.55 5.75
N VAL A 71 6.07 -6.92 4.48
CA VAL A 71 7.41 -7.19 3.94
C VAL A 71 7.89 -6.12 2.94
N SER A 72 7.08 -5.08 2.73
CA SER A 72 7.41 -3.91 1.92
C SER A 72 8.03 -2.80 2.76
N ASP A 73 8.72 -1.87 2.10
CA ASP A 73 9.35 -0.73 2.78
C ASP A 73 8.27 0.16 3.44
N ILE A 74 7.13 0.32 2.77
CA ILE A 74 5.92 0.92 3.32
C ILE A 74 4.73 -0.02 3.07
N GLY A 75 4.01 -0.38 4.12
CA GLY A 75 2.88 -1.31 4.09
C GLY A 75 1.61 -0.68 4.63
N LEU A 76 0.50 -0.86 3.93
CA LEU A 76 -0.83 -0.42 4.42
C LEU A 76 -1.73 -1.64 4.58
N ILE A 77 -2.22 -1.88 5.79
CA ILE A 77 -3.16 -2.98 6.09
C ILE A 77 -4.50 -2.41 6.50
N GLY A 78 -5.50 -2.69 5.69
CA GLY A 78 -6.88 -2.25 5.90
C GLY A 78 -7.53 -2.92 7.10
N LYS A 79 -8.31 -2.14 7.83
CA LYS A 79 -9.12 -2.51 8.98
C LYS A 79 -10.44 -1.76 8.95
N GLN A 80 -11.41 -2.28 9.67
CA GLN A 80 -12.71 -1.65 9.84
C GLN A 80 -12.88 -1.25 11.29
N ILE A 81 -13.34 -0.03 11.49
CA ILE A 81 -13.74 0.47 12.80
C ILE A 81 -15.17 0.99 12.73
N LYS A 82 -15.91 0.90 13.83
CA LYS A 82 -17.27 1.43 13.94
C LYS A 82 -17.20 2.82 14.57
N VAL A 83 -17.69 3.83 13.85
CA VAL A 83 -17.77 5.23 14.31
C VAL A 83 -19.17 5.74 14.03
N ASN A 84 -19.88 6.22 15.05
CA ASN A 84 -21.26 6.74 14.94
C ASN A 84 -22.21 5.80 14.17
N ASP A 85 -22.20 4.51 14.55
CA ASP A 85 -22.97 3.42 13.91
C ASP A 85 -22.67 3.14 12.43
N ARG A 86 -21.60 3.73 11.88
CA ARG A 86 -21.11 3.45 10.53
C ARG A 86 -19.79 2.68 10.60
N LEU A 87 -19.65 1.67 9.74
CA LEU A 87 -18.36 1.03 9.51
C LEU A 87 -17.54 1.93 8.59
N ILE A 88 -16.35 2.30 9.03
CA ILE A 88 -15.40 3.08 8.22
C ILE A 88 -14.11 2.28 8.03
N GLN A 89 -13.54 2.41 6.85
CA GLN A 89 -12.24 1.83 6.52
C GLN A 89 -11.11 2.69 7.07
N VAL A 90 -10.17 2.05 7.74
CA VAL A 90 -8.91 2.65 8.19
C VAL A 90 -7.75 1.74 7.81
N TYR A 91 -6.54 2.28 7.82
CA TYR A 91 -5.32 1.54 7.53
C TYR A 91 -4.37 1.62 8.71
N ASP A 92 -3.75 0.49 9.02
CA ASP A 92 -2.52 0.47 9.79
C ASP A 92 -1.34 0.62 8.83
N ILE A 93 -0.47 1.58 9.11
CA ILE A 93 0.73 1.87 8.33
C ILE A 93 1.92 1.21 9.01
N TYR A 94 2.65 0.40 8.24
CA TYR A 94 3.87 -0.28 8.63
C TYR A 94 5.04 0.23 7.81
N VAL A 95 6.24 0.24 8.39
CA VAL A 95 7.46 0.68 7.72
C VAL A 95 8.63 -0.24 8.03
N GLY A 96 9.56 -0.31 7.08
CA GLY A 96 10.80 -1.07 7.20
C GLY A 96 10.59 -2.57 7.09
N GLY A 97 9.66 -3.05 6.28
CA GLY A 97 9.59 -4.48 5.95
C GLY A 97 10.60 -4.85 4.87
N SER A 98 11.20 -6.04 4.96
CA SER A 98 12.17 -6.51 3.98
C SER A 98 12.05 -8.01 3.69
N VAL A 99 12.60 -8.41 2.54
CA VAL A 99 12.74 -9.81 2.12
C VAL A 99 14.21 -10.12 1.80
N GLY A 100 14.58 -11.39 1.79
CA GLY A 100 15.94 -11.84 1.46
C GLY A 100 16.82 -12.06 2.70
N GLY A 101 18.13 -11.83 2.56
CA GLY A 101 19.13 -12.18 3.58
C GLY A 101 18.90 -11.53 4.96
N ASN A 102 18.50 -10.26 4.98
CA ASN A 102 18.18 -9.51 6.22
C ASN A 102 16.67 -9.27 6.35
N HIS A 103 15.87 -10.33 6.20
CA HIS A 103 14.41 -10.27 6.27
C HIS A 103 13.92 -9.81 7.65
N HIS A 104 12.93 -8.92 7.65
CA HIS A 104 12.20 -8.54 8.86
C HIS A 104 10.82 -8.03 8.48
N LEU A 105 9.87 -8.20 9.41
CA LEU A 105 8.54 -7.63 9.26
C LEU A 105 8.57 -6.14 9.64
N GLY A 106 7.81 -5.34 8.91
CA GLY A 106 7.68 -3.91 9.17
C GLY A 106 7.07 -3.63 10.55
N HIS A 107 7.47 -2.50 11.11
CA HIS A 107 6.98 -2.02 12.39
C HIS A 107 5.79 -1.08 12.19
N ALA A 108 4.79 -1.18 13.07
CA ALA A 108 3.64 -0.29 13.01
C ALA A 108 4.06 1.15 13.30
N LEU A 109 3.96 2.03 12.30
CA LEU A 109 4.19 3.46 12.44
C LEU A 109 2.94 4.17 12.98
N LYS A 110 1.78 3.85 12.41
CA LYS A 110 0.50 4.44 12.80
C LYS A 110 -0.61 3.41 12.64
N LYS A 111 -1.48 3.31 13.64
CA LYS A 111 -2.66 2.44 13.60
C LYS A 111 -3.93 3.26 13.41
N MET A 112 -4.94 2.64 12.81
CA MET A 112 -6.27 3.24 12.58
C MET A 112 -6.20 4.60 11.86
N PHE A 113 -5.34 4.70 10.85
CA PHE A 113 -5.21 5.90 10.04
C PHE A 113 -6.30 5.94 8.97
N GLN A 114 -7.09 7.01 8.97
CA GLN A 114 -8.09 7.23 7.92
C GLN A 114 -7.45 8.03 6.79
N LEU A 115 -7.40 7.45 5.59
CA LEU A 115 -7.06 8.20 4.38
C LEU A 115 -8.19 9.20 4.12
N LYS A 116 -7.84 10.48 3.99
CA LYS A 116 -8.78 11.50 3.52
C LYS A 116 -8.84 11.37 2.00
N ASN A 117 -10.01 11.09 1.46
CA ASN A 117 -10.30 11.25 0.04
C ASN A 117 -10.35 12.73 -0.33
#